data_AF-X0WE83-F1
#
_entry.id   AF-X0WE83-F1
#
_cell.length_a   1.000
_cell.length_b   1.000
_cell.length_c   1.000
_cell.angle_alpha   90.00
_cell.angle_beta   90.00
_cell.angle_gamma   90.00
#
_symmetry.space_group_name_H-M   'P 1'
#
loop_
_entity.id
_entity.type
_entity.pdbx_description
1 polymer ?
#
loop_
_entity_poly.entity_id
_entity_poly.type
_entity_poly.pdbx_seq_one_letter_code
_entity_poly.pdbx_strand_id
1 'polypeptide(L)'
;AEYVGVKEETPRYRPAGRPVLDGEPLFARDFNLCIDCARCVRACNQVRGIEALGLVHHDGRLVVGSIAPTLIESACKFCGACVEVCPTGCLTDKGAQTGDRQHWLVPCVHTCPAGVDVPGYIRRIAAGDFTGAAALVWEKLPLANVLAYICFHTCEYECRRDQIDDPIAICALKKFALEAGDDALLNQAAKLAESGKKVAVVGGGPAGLAAAYFLSFKGHSVTIFEAAEAPGGMPALSIPKYRLPQAVLEKDIAA
;
A
#
# COMPACT_ATOMS: atom_id res chain seq x y z
N ALA A 1 6.29 37.59 -12.95
CA ALA A 1 5.23 38.61 -12.96
C ALA A 1 5.12 39.26 -14.34
N GLU A 2 6.24 39.72 -14.91
CA GLU A 2 6.30 40.34 -16.25
C GLU A 2 5.71 39.47 -17.38
N TYR A 3 6.02 38.16 -17.41
CA TYR A 3 5.52 37.26 -18.47
C TYR A 3 4.03 36.88 -18.35
N VAL A 4 3.37 37.18 -17.22
CA VAL A 4 1.96 36.81 -16.95
C VAL A 4 1.07 38.07 -16.84
N GLY A 5 1.63 39.27 -17.02
CA GLY A 5 0.89 40.53 -16.99
C GLY A 5 0.31 40.90 -15.62
N VAL A 6 0.87 40.40 -14.53
CA VAL A 6 0.44 40.79 -13.17
C VAL A 6 0.90 42.22 -12.91
N LYS A 7 -0.05 43.17 -12.81
CA LYS A 7 0.24 44.59 -12.54
C LYS A 7 1.03 44.75 -11.25
N GLU A 8 1.98 45.67 -11.20
CA GLU A 8 2.75 45.96 -9.99
C GLU A 8 1.88 46.42 -8.82
N GLU A 9 0.74 47.06 -9.12
CA GLU A 9 -0.24 47.50 -8.12
C GLU A 9 -1.05 46.34 -7.51
N THR A 10 -0.93 45.12 -8.04
CA THR A 10 -1.70 43.97 -7.56
C THR A 10 -1.34 43.71 -6.09
N PRO A 11 -2.31 43.74 -5.15
CA PRO A 11 -2.03 43.51 -3.75
C PRO A 11 -1.36 42.16 -3.55
N ARG A 12 -0.17 42.16 -2.92
CA ARG A 12 0.49 40.92 -2.53
C ARG A 12 -0.28 40.26 -1.39
N TYR A 13 -0.33 38.94 -1.42
CA TYR A 13 -0.87 38.17 -0.30
C TYR A 13 -0.12 38.53 0.99
N ARG A 14 -0.88 38.87 2.04
CA ARG A 14 -0.35 39.15 3.38
C ARG A 14 -0.83 38.05 4.32
N PRO A 15 0.09 37.22 4.85
CA PRO A 15 -0.23 36.22 5.85
C PRO A 15 -0.98 36.82 7.05
N ALA A 16 -1.90 36.05 7.62
CA ALA A 16 -2.67 36.45 8.79
C ALA A 16 -1.86 36.40 10.10
N GLY A 17 -0.59 35.96 10.05
CA GLY A 17 0.29 35.82 11.21
C GLY A 17 -0.07 34.64 12.11
N ARG A 18 -0.74 33.62 11.57
CA ARG A 18 -1.13 32.42 12.32
C ARG A 18 0.09 31.52 12.58
N PRO A 19 0.13 30.79 13.70
CA PRO A 19 1.17 29.79 13.91
C PRO A 19 1.06 28.67 12.86
N VAL A 20 2.22 28.23 12.36
CA VAL A 20 2.31 27.01 11.56
C VAL A 20 2.25 25.82 12.51
N LEU A 21 1.34 24.89 12.27
CA LEU A 21 1.18 23.69 13.09
C LEU A 21 1.97 22.55 12.44
N ASP A 22 3.13 22.25 13.01
CA ASP A 22 4.05 21.21 12.53
C ASP A 22 4.33 20.13 13.58
N GLY A 23 3.64 20.13 14.72
CA GLY A 23 3.83 19.13 15.78
C GLY A 23 3.25 17.73 15.47
N GLU A 24 2.43 17.60 14.43
CA GLU A 24 1.74 16.34 14.11
C GLU A 24 2.66 15.37 13.37
N PRO A 25 2.50 14.04 13.52
CA PRO A 25 3.42 13.06 12.94
C PRO A 25 3.68 13.21 11.44
N LEU A 26 2.61 13.22 10.63
CA LEU A 26 2.71 13.07 9.18
C LEU A 26 2.44 14.36 8.39
N PHE A 27 1.73 15.33 8.99
CA PHE A 27 1.23 16.49 8.27
C PHE A 27 1.73 17.80 8.89
N ALA A 28 1.96 18.79 8.04
CA ALA A 28 2.14 20.18 8.45
C ALA A 28 0.91 20.99 8.00
N ARG A 29 0.51 21.97 8.81
CA ARG A 29 -0.65 22.82 8.56
C ARG A 29 -0.26 24.29 8.69
N ASP A 30 -0.23 25.00 7.57
CA ASP A 30 -0.04 26.44 7.52
C ASP A 30 -1.36 27.14 7.15
N PHE A 31 -2.09 27.58 8.17
CA PHE A 31 -3.36 28.29 7.98
C PHE A 31 -3.18 29.73 7.45
N ASN A 32 -1.96 30.22 7.31
CA ASN A 32 -1.70 31.42 6.50
C ASN A 32 -1.84 31.16 5.00
N LEU A 33 -2.04 29.92 4.55
CA LEU A 33 -2.34 29.62 3.15
C LEU A 33 -3.81 29.22 2.96
N CYS A 34 -4.59 29.16 4.03
CA CYS A 34 -5.99 28.74 3.97
C CYS A 34 -6.85 29.82 3.30
N ILE A 35 -7.67 29.39 2.33
CA ILE A 35 -8.69 30.22 1.67
C ILE A 35 -10.12 29.84 2.11
N ASP A 36 -10.24 29.04 3.18
CA ASP A 36 -11.50 28.57 3.78
C ASP A 36 -12.49 27.93 2.80
N CYS A 37 -11.99 27.31 1.71
CA CYS A 37 -12.81 26.59 0.73
C CYS A 37 -13.46 25.30 1.25
N ALA A 38 -13.13 24.88 2.47
CA ALA A 38 -13.65 23.69 3.17
C ALA A 38 -13.52 22.34 2.41
N ARG A 39 -12.70 22.25 1.36
CA ARG A 39 -12.48 20.99 0.60
C ARG A 39 -11.93 19.87 1.49
N CYS A 40 -10.98 20.20 2.36
CA CYS A 40 -10.39 19.25 3.31
C CYS A 40 -11.42 18.74 4.34
N VAL A 41 -12.30 19.61 4.84
CA VAL A 41 -13.41 19.24 5.74
C VAL A 41 -14.35 18.27 5.02
N ARG A 42 -14.75 18.59 3.78
CA ARG A 42 -15.60 17.70 2.99
C ARG A 42 -14.95 16.34 2.73
N ALA A 43 -13.65 16.32 2.39
CA ALA A 43 -12.92 15.07 2.19
C ALA A 43 -12.81 14.24 3.49
N CYS A 44 -12.58 14.89 4.63
CA CYS A 44 -12.51 14.21 5.92
C CYS A 44 -13.86 13.60 6.33
N ASN A 45 -14.94 14.35 6.15
CA ASN A 45 -16.25 13.99 6.72
C ASN A 45 -17.05 13.14 5.74
N GLN A 46 -17.21 13.58 4.49
CA GLN A 46 -18.11 12.93 3.53
C GLN A 46 -17.43 11.81 2.74
N VAL A 47 -16.15 11.95 2.43
CA VAL A 47 -15.44 10.94 1.62
C VAL A 47 -14.84 9.85 2.50
N ARG A 48 -14.27 10.23 3.66
CA ARG A 48 -13.58 9.29 4.55
C ARG A 48 -14.39 8.91 5.80
N GLY A 49 -15.39 9.70 6.20
CA GLY A 49 -16.18 9.42 7.40
C GLY A 49 -15.38 9.51 8.71
N ILE A 50 -14.30 10.30 8.74
CA ILE A 50 -13.40 10.39 9.92
C ILE A 50 -13.84 11.52 10.86
N GLU A 51 -14.33 12.62 10.31
CA GLU A 51 -14.82 13.79 11.08
C GLU A 51 -13.77 14.51 11.94
N ALA A 52 -12.48 14.32 11.65
CA ALA A 52 -11.38 14.98 12.36
C ALA A 52 -11.23 16.47 12.04
N LEU A 53 -11.78 16.93 10.91
CA LEU A 53 -11.73 18.33 10.46
C LEU A 53 -13.13 18.94 10.41
N GLY A 54 -13.22 20.22 10.75
CA GLY A 54 -14.48 20.95 10.77
C GLY A 54 -14.32 22.43 10.51
N LEU A 55 -15.45 23.13 10.55
CA LEU A 55 -15.50 24.58 10.70
C LEU A 55 -15.55 24.89 12.19
N VAL A 56 -14.44 25.39 12.73
CA VAL A 56 -14.25 25.62 14.16
C VAL A 56 -14.14 27.11 14.45
N HIS A 57 -14.50 27.51 15.66
CA HIS A 57 -14.33 28.89 16.10
C HIS A 57 -12.92 29.08 16.65
N HIS A 58 -12.19 30.04 16.08
CA HIS A 58 -10.87 30.45 16.53
C HIS A 58 -10.82 31.98 16.53
N ASP A 59 -10.50 32.59 17.68
CA ASP A 59 -10.47 34.05 17.87
C ASP A 59 -11.73 34.78 17.35
N GLY A 60 -12.91 34.23 17.65
CA GLY A 60 -14.19 34.80 17.24
C GLY A 60 -14.50 34.70 15.75
N ARG A 61 -13.72 33.94 14.97
CA ARG A 61 -13.95 33.67 13.55
C ARG A 61 -14.17 32.18 13.30
N LEU A 62 -15.04 31.89 12.35
CA LEU A 62 -15.21 30.53 11.84
C LEU A 62 -14.10 30.24 10.82
N VAL A 63 -13.31 29.20 11.07
CA VAL A 63 -12.17 28.81 10.22
C VAL A 63 -12.15 27.30 10.02
N VAL A 64 -11.47 26.84 8.98
CA VAL A 64 -11.13 25.41 8.86
C VAL A 64 -10.14 25.02 9.95
N GLY A 65 -10.39 23.92 10.65
CA GLY A 65 -9.49 23.41 11.68
C GLY A 65 -9.79 21.97 12.10
N SER A 66 -9.01 21.44 13.04
CA SER A 66 -9.28 20.18 13.72
C SER A 66 -10.35 20.37 14.80
N ILE A 67 -11.19 19.36 15.03
CA ILE A 67 -12.29 19.46 16.02
C ILE A 67 -11.80 19.46 17.48
N ALA A 68 -10.57 18.99 17.69
CA ALA A 68 -9.82 19.05 18.94
C ALA A 68 -8.48 19.78 18.72
N PRO A 69 -7.70 20.08 19.78
CA PRO A 69 -6.44 20.81 19.66
C PRO A 69 -5.46 20.18 18.67
N THR A 70 -5.37 18.84 18.65
CA THR A 70 -4.52 18.10 17.71
C THR A 70 -5.33 17.22 16.74
N LEU A 71 -4.70 16.78 15.64
CA LEU A 71 -5.29 15.80 14.73
C LEU A 71 -5.47 14.45 15.41
N ILE A 72 -4.52 14.03 16.26
CA ILE A 72 -4.60 12.78 17.02
C ILE A 72 -5.83 12.80 17.94
N GLU A 73 -6.00 13.85 18.75
CA GLU A 73 -7.16 14.01 19.64
C GLU A 73 -8.48 14.16 18.86
N SER A 74 -8.40 14.61 17.61
CA SER A 74 -9.55 14.65 16.69
C SER A 74 -9.84 13.29 16.02
N ALA A 75 -9.22 12.20 16.47
CA ALA A 75 -9.33 10.87 15.89
C ALA A 75 -8.91 10.77 14.40
N CYS A 76 -8.04 11.67 13.94
CA CYS A 76 -7.52 11.65 12.57
C CYS A 76 -6.82 10.32 12.27
N LYS A 77 -7.15 9.70 11.14
CA LYS A 77 -6.51 8.46 10.66
C LYS A 77 -5.28 8.70 9.77
N PHE A 78 -4.87 9.96 9.61
CA PHE A 78 -3.79 10.38 8.73
C PHE A 78 -3.85 9.80 7.29
N CYS A 79 -5.04 9.67 6.73
CA CYS A 79 -5.25 9.06 5.40
C CYS A 79 -4.80 9.92 4.20
N GLY A 80 -4.35 11.16 4.44
CA GLY A 80 -3.85 12.07 3.40
C GLY A 80 -4.92 12.75 2.53
N ALA A 81 -6.20 12.35 2.63
CA ALA A 81 -7.26 12.88 1.76
C ALA A 81 -7.43 14.41 1.85
N CYS A 82 -7.25 14.98 3.04
CA CYS A 82 -7.31 16.44 3.24
C CYS A 82 -6.12 17.17 2.60
N VAL A 83 -4.93 16.56 2.61
CA VAL A 83 -3.71 17.06 1.97
C VAL A 83 -3.87 17.02 0.45
N GLU A 84 -4.40 15.93 -0.10
CA GLU A 84 -4.59 15.77 -1.55
C GLU A 84 -5.55 16.78 -2.16
N VAL A 85 -6.60 17.18 -1.43
CA VAL A 85 -7.60 18.13 -1.94
C VAL A 85 -7.27 19.59 -1.64
N CYS A 86 -6.18 19.87 -0.92
CA CYS A 86 -5.82 21.23 -0.52
C CYS A 86 -5.28 22.01 -1.74
N PRO A 87 -5.99 23.05 -2.22
CA PRO A 87 -5.56 23.76 -3.43
C PRO A 87 -4.39 24.72 -3.19
N THR A 88 -4.12 25.10 -1.95
CA THR A 88 -3.14 26.15 -1.60
C THR A 88 -1.90 25.63 -0.90
N GLY A 89 -1.82 24.32 -0.59
CA GLY A 89 -0.75 23.77 0.23
C GLY A 89 -0.84 24.20 1.71
N CYS A 90 -1.99 24.66 2.17
CA CYS A 90 -2.25 24.87 3.60
C CYS A 90 -2.08 23.57 4.40
N LEU A 91 -2.45 22.43 3.83
CA LEU A 91 -2.23 21.10 4.40
C LEU A 91 -1.21 20.38 3.52
N THR A 92 -0.10 19.94 4.12
CA THR A 92 0.97 19.23 3.42
C THR A 92 1.37 17.97 4.15
N ASP A 93 1.90 17.03 3.38
CA ASP A 93 2.57 15.85 3.90
C ASP A 93 4.04 16.20 4.14
N LYS A 94 4.57 15.86 5.33
CA LYS A 94 5.92 16.27 5.72
C LYS A 94 7.04 15.60 4.92
N GLY A 95 6.80 14.40 4.39
CA GLY A 95 7.85 13.65 3.69
C GLY A 95 7.57 13.39 2.22
N ALA A 96 6.37 13.71 1.72
CA ALA A 96 6.08 13.57 0.29
C ALA A 96 6.77 14.68 -0.51
N GLN A 97 8.01 14.43 -0.94
CA GLN A 97 8.75 15.34 -1.80
C GLN A 97 8.23 15.31 -3.25
N THR A 98 8.44 16.41 -3.96
CA THR A 98 8.13 16.52 -5.40
C THR A 98 8.97 15.53 -6.19
N GLY A 99 8.32 14.64 -6.94
CA GLY A 99 8.96 13.63 -7.78
C GLY A 99 9.08 12.24 -7.18
N ASP A 100 8.94 12.08 -5.85
CA ASP A 100 9.07 10.78 -5.16
C ASP A 100 7.89 10.47 -4.21
N ARG A 101 6.76 11.13 -4.47
CA ARG A 101 5.55 11.05 -3.63
C ARG A 101 5.07 9.61 -3.43
N GLN A 102 5.09 8.78 -4.47
CA GLN A 102 4.53 7.43 -4.40
C GLN A 102 5.37 6.51 -3.50
N HIS A 103 6.70 6.63 -3.57
CA HIS A 103 7.63 5.89 -2.71
C HIS A 103 7.39 6.20 -1.23
N TRP A 104 7.25 7.49 -0.92
CA TRP A 104 7.00 7.93 0.45
C TRP A 104 5.61 7.55 0.99
N LEU A 105 4.56 7.69 0.17
CA LEU A 105 3.19 7.45 0.63
C LEU A 105 2.88 5.96 0.81
N VAL A 106 3.49 5.09 0.01
CA VAL A 106 3.21 3.65 -0.01
C VAL A 106 4.51 2.81 0.01
N PRO A 107 5.36 2.97 1.03
CA PRO A 107 6.68 2.34 1.08
C PRO A 107 6.59 0.81 1.08
N CYS A 108 5.51 0.24 1.62
CA CYS A 108 5.29 -1.20 1.68
C CYS A 108 5.21 -1.89 0.30
N VAL A 109 4.77 -1.17 -0.75
CA VAL A 109 4.76 -1.69 -2.12
C VAL A 109 6.17 -1.61 -2.72
N HIS A 110 6.88 -0.50 -2.49
CA HIS A 110 8.21 -0.25 -3.06
C HIS A 110 9.32 -1.11 -2.43
N THR A 111 9.21 -1.40 -1.15
CA THR A 111 10.17 -2.22 -0.39
C THR A 111 9.94 -3.71 -0.55
N CYS A 112 8.77 -4.10 -1.05
CA CYS A 112 8.48 -5.47 -1.43
C CYS A 112 9.21 -5.79 -2.74
N PRO A 113 10.12 -6.79 -2.78
CA PRO A 113 10.83 -7.16 -4.00
C PRO A 113 9.91 -7.62 -5.15
N ALA A 114 8.71 -8.09 -4.81
CA ALA A 114 7.70 -8.53 -5.76
C ALA A 114 6.68 -7.44 -6.13
N GLY A 115 6.73 -6.25 -5.51
CA GLY A 115 5.79 -5.16 -5.77
C GLY A 115 4.33 -5.52 -5.47
N VAL A 116 4.10 -6.27 -4.38
CA VAL A 116 2.75 -6.70 -3.97
C VAL A 116 1.90 -5.47 -3.58
N ASP A 117 0.65 -5.43 -4.02
CA ASP A 117 -0.32 -4.39 -3.63
C ASP A 117 -0.81 -4.58 -2.19
N VAL A 118 0.05 -4.22 -1.24
CA VAL A 118 -0.21 -4.31 0.20
C VAL A 118 -1.47 -3.52 0.62
N PRO A 119 -1.64 -2.23 0.26
CA PRO A 119 -2.85 -1.51 0.59
C PRO A 119 -4.12 -2.15 0.01
N GLY A 120 -4.03 -2.66 -1.23
CA GLY A 120 -5.15 -3.29 -1.93
C GLY A 120 -5.70 -4.51 -1.20
N TYR A 121 -4.85 -5.50 -0.88
CA TYR A 121 -5.35 -6.69 -0.20
C TYR A 121 -5.77 -6.40 1.25
N ILE A 122 -5.11 -5.47 1.96
CA ILE A 122 -5.54 -5.06 3.31
C ILE A 122 -6.93 -4.43 3.27
N ARG A 123 -7.19 -3.59 2.25
CA ARG A 123 -8.51 -2.99 2.07
C ARG A 123 -9.58 -4.03 1.79
N ARG A 124 -9.26 -5.08 1.03
CA ARG A 124 -10.19 -6.20 0.78
C ARG A 124 -10.43 -7.04 2.03
N ILE A 125 -9.40 -7.32 2.83
CA ILE A 125 -9.54 -7.93 4.16
C ILE A 125 -10.51 -7.11 5.02
N ALA A 126 -10.33 -5.79 5.08
CA ALA A 126 -11.20 -4.90 5.85
C ALA A 126 -12.65 -4.88 5.34
N ALA A 127 -12.88 -5.17 4.05
CA ALA A 127 -14.19 -5.29 3.44
C ALA A 127 -14.81 -6.70 3.56
N GLY A 128 -14.09 -7.68 4.14
CA GLY A 128 -14.52 -9.08 4.21
C GLY A 128 -14.35 -9.86 2.90
N ASP A 129 -13.73 -9.28 1.87
CA ASP A 129 -13.43 -9.93 0.59
C ASP A 129 -12.09 -10.67 0.67
N PHE A 130 -12.07 -11.81 1.37
CA PHE A 130 -10.84 -12.58 1.59
C PHE A 130 -10.34 -13.26 0.32
N THR A 131 -11.25 -13.78 -0.51
CA THR A 131 -10.91 -14.38 -1.80
C THR A 131 -10.27 -13.36 -2.74
N GLY A 132 -10.81 -12.15 -2.82
CA GLY A 132 -10.20 -11.07 -3.59
C GLY A 132 -8.87 -10.59 -3.00
N ALA A 133 -8.72 -10.60 -1.68
CA ALA A 133 -7.45 -10.29 -1.02
C ALA A 133 -6.37 -11.32 -1.38
N ALA A 134 -6.69 -12.62 -1.29
CA ALA A 134 -5.81 -13.71 -1.69
C ALA A 134 -5.41 -13.59 -3.16
N ALA A 135 -6.35 -13.29 -4.05
CA ALA A 135 -6.08 -13.11 -5.49
C ALA A 135 -5.04 -12.01 -5.77
N LEU A 136 -5.11 -10.86 -5.07
CA LEU A 136 -4.11 -9.80 -5.22
C LEU A 136 -2.71 -10.23 -4.76
N VAL A 137 -2.61 -11.09 -3.75
CA VAL A 137 -1.34 -11.65 -3.29
C VAL A 137 -0.78 -12.61 -4.36
N TRP A 138 -1.62 -13.53 -4.83
CA TRP A 138 -1.28 -14.52 -5.85
C TRP A 138 -0.92 -13.92 -7.21
N GLU A 139 -1.44 -12.73 -7.55
CA GLU A 139 -1.10 -12.01 -8.77
C GLU A 139 0.42 -11.78 -8.91
N LYS A 140 1.10 -11.57 -7.78
CA LYS A 140 2.54 -11.28 -7.74
C LYS A 140 3.37 -12.42 -7.14
N LEU A 141 2.78 -13.27 -6.31
CA LEU A 141 3.50 -14.27 -5.53
C LEU A 141 3.08 -15.71 -5.89
N PRO A 142 3.83 -16.40 -6.77
CA PRO A 142 3.59 -17.81 -7.09
C PRO A 142 3.82 -18.78 -5.92
N LEU A 143 4.50 -18.33 -4.87
CA LEU A 143 4.76 -19.08 -3.64
C LEU A 143 4.22 -18.31 -2.43
N ALA A 144 2.96 -17.89 -2.53
CA ALA A 144 2.33 -17.00 -1.57
C ALA A 144 2.23 -17.63 -0.18
N ASN A 145 1.85 -18.91 -0.07
CA ASN A 145 1.72 -19.57 1.22
C ASN A 145 3.10 -19.78 1.86
N VAL A 146 4.13 -20.15 1.11
CA VAL A 146 5.51 -20.22 1.60
C VAL A 146 5.95 -18.85 2.15
N LEU A 147 5.73 -17.78 1.39
CA LEU A 147 6.07 -16.42 1.82
C LEU A 147 5.24 -15.95 3.02
N ALA A 148 4.11 -16.57 3.35
CA ALA A 148 3.37 -16.29 4.58
C ALA A 148 4.09 -16.80 5.84
N TYR A 149 5.07 -17.70 5.70
CA TYR A 149 5.85 -18.27 6.80
C TYR A 149 7.28 -17.74 6.88
N ILE A 150 7.92 -17.48 5.73
CA ILE A 150 9.36 -17.20 5.68
C ILE A 150 9.74 -15.83 5.10
N CYS A 151 8.77 -14.98 4.80
CA CYS A 151 9.07 -13.63 4.30
C CYS A 151 9.77 -12.78 5.37
N PHE A 152 10.80 -12.05 4.96
CA PHE A 152 11.52 -11.10 5.81
C PHE A 152 10.75 -9.80 6.11
N HIS A 153 9.54 -9.64 5.54
CA HIS A 153 8.61 -8.55 5.81
C HIS A 153 9.25 -7.15 5.84
N THR A 154 10.10 -6.85 4.85
CA THR A 154 10.77 -5.55 4.69
C THR A 154 9.80 -4.37 4.64
N CYS A 155 8.60 -4.62 4.12
CA CYS A 155 7.49 -3.69 4.07
C CYS A 155 6.96 -3.26 5.45
N GLU A 156 7.21 -4.02 6.51
CA GLU A 156 6.85 -3.66 7.88
C GLU A 156 7.90 -2.73 8.52
N TYR A 157 9.19 -2.94 8.24
CA TYR A 157 10.27 -2.08 8.77
C TYR A 157 10.18 -0.63 8.26
N GLU A 158 9.76 -0.46 7.01
CA GLU A 158 9.59 0.85 6.38
C GLU A 158 8.13 1.32 6.43
N CYS A 159 7.30 0.71 7.27
CA CYS A 159 5.88 1.06 7.32
C CYS A 159 5.72 2.47 7.85
N ARG A 160 5.20 3.37 7.00
CA ARG A 160 4.96 4.78 7.36
C ARG A 160 4.13 4.97 8.64
N ARG A 161 3.31 3.98 9.00
CA ARG A 161 2.45 4.04 10.18
C ARG A 161 3.22 4.02 11.50
N ASP A 162 4.47 3.55 11.50
CA ASP A 162 5.40 3.63 12.63
C ASP A 162 5.61 5.06 13.15
N GLN A 163 5.38 6.08 12.31
CA GLN A 163 5.46 7.48 12.72
C GLN A 163 4.25 7.92 13.58
N ILE A 164 3.15 7.15 13.58
CA ILE A 164 1.91 7.45 14.31
C ILE A 164 1.79 6.53 15.52
N ASP A 165 1.81 5.22 15.27
CA ASP A 165 1.67 4.16 16.26
C ASP A 165 2.59 2.99 15.86
N ASP A 166 2.04 1.83 15.49
CA ASP A 166 2.81 0.64 15.17
C ASP A 166 2.74 0.30 13.66
N PRO A 167 3.79 -0.33 13.11
CA PRO A 167 3.73 -0.91 11.78
C PRO A 167 2.54 -1.86 11.61
N ILE A 168 1.98 -1.87 10.41
CA ILE A 168 0.94 -2.85 10.09
C ILE A 168 1.58 -4.25 10.04
N ALA A 169 0.91 -5.24 10.64
CA ALA A 169 1.29 -6.66 10.56
C ALA A 169 0.97 -7.27 9.17
N ILE A 170 1.62 -6.74 8.13
CA ILE A 170 1.43 -7.03 6.71
C ILE A 170 1.57 -8.53 6.43
N CYS A 171 2.60 -9.19 6.95
CA CYS A 171 2.86 -10.61 6.71
C CYS A 171 1.78 -11.49 7.36
N ALA A 172 1.32 -11.13 8.56
CA ALA A 172 0.23 -11.83 9.24
C ALA A 172 -1.11 -11.64 8.50
N LEU A 173 -1.40 -10.42 8.02
CA LEU A 173 -2.60 -10.16 7.22
C LEU A 173 -2.57 -10.88 5.87
N LYS A 174 -1.41 -10.97 5.23
CA LYS A 174 -1.22 -11.78 4.01
C LYS A 174 -1.50 -13.26 4.30
N LYS A 175 -0.97 -13.80 5.40
CA LYS A 175 -1.23 -15.17 5.82
C LYS A 175 -2.73 -15.40 6.03
N PHE A 176 -3.37 -14.52 6.79
CA PHE A 176 -4.81 -14.56 7.02
C PHE A 176 -5.61 -14.54 5.71
N ALA A 177 -5.27 -13.67 4.76
CA ALA A 177 -5.95 -13.62 3.46
C ALA A 177 -5.85 -14.95 2.69
N LEU A 178 -4.68 -15.60 2.70
CA LEU A 178 -4.45 -16.88 2.02
C LEU A 178 -5.13 -18.07 2.72
N GLU A 179 -5.34 -17.98 4.04
CA GLU A 179 -6.02 -19.02 4.82
C GLU A 179 -7.54 -18.87 4.80
N ALA A 180 -8.04 -17.62 4.80
CA ALA A 180 -9.48 -17.31 4.82
C ALA A 180 -10.10 -17.21 3.42
N GLY A 181 -9.32 -16.83 2.41
CA GLY A 181 -9.75 -16.80 1.02
C GLY A 181 -9.66 -18.18 0.38
N ASP A 182 -10.55 -18.45 -0.58
CA ASP A 182 -10.43 -19.62 -1.44
C ASP A 182 -9.51 -19.36 -2.65
N ASP A 183 -9.08 -20.43 -3.31
CA ASP A 183 -8.25 -20.38 -4.52
C ASP A 183 -9.11 -20.29 -5.81
N ALA A 184 -10.41 -19.98 -5.72
CA ALA A 184 -11.30 -20.00 -6.89
C ALA A 184 -10.92 -18.94 -7.93
N LEU A 185 -10.44 -17.78 -7.48
CA LEU A 185 -9.98 -16.72 -8.39
C LEU A 185 -8.63 -17.04 -9.04
N LEU A 186 -7.78 -17.84 -8.40
CA LEU A 186 -6.55 -18.35 -9.01
C LEU A 186 -6.88 -19.23 -10.22
N ASN A 187 -7.84 -20.14 -10.04
CA ASN A 187 -8.32 -21.05 -11.07
C ASN A 187 -9.11 -20.34 -12.18
N GLN A 188 -9.62 -19.14 -11.91
CA GLN A 188 -10.30 -18.29 -12.89
C GLN A 188 -9.35 -17.28 -13.58
N ALA A 189 -8.08 -17.20 -13.16
CA ALA A 189 -7.13 -16.31 -13.79
C ALA A 189 -6.95 -16.71 -15.25
N ALA A 190 -7.27 -15.78 -16.16
CA ALA A 190 -7.32 -16.05 -17.58
C ALA A 190 -5.92 -16.36 -18.11
N LYS A 191 -5.67 -17.65 -18.36
CA LYS A 191 -4.54 -18.08 -19.18
C LYS A 191 -4.75 -17.54 -20.61
N LEU A 192 -3.74 -16.89 -21.15
CA LEU A 192 -3.76 -16.47 -22.55
C LEU A 192 -3.87 -17.71 -23.45
N ALA A 193 -4.40 -17.50 -24.66
CA ALA A 193 -4.50 -18.55 -25.67
C ALA A 193 -3.15 -19.24 -25.88
N GLU A 194 -3.18 -20.53 -26.20
CA GLU A 194 -1.97 -21.31 -26.40
C GLU A 194 -1.07 -20.66 -27.45
N SER A 195 0.15 -20.32 -27.02
CA SER A 195 1.14 -19.68 -27.87
C SER A 195 1.84 -20.64 -28.84
N GLY A 196 1.66 -21.95 -28.65
CA GLY A 196 2.38 -23.01 -29.37
C GLY A 196 3.88 -23.15 -28.99
N LYS A 197 4.42 -22.27 -28.13
CA LYS A 197 5.83 -22.28 -27.72
C LYS A 197 6.04 -23.25 -26.55
N LYS A 198 7.16 -23.98 -26.60
CA LYS A 198 7.64 -24.86 -25.52
C LYS A 198 8.81 -24.22 -24.80
N VAL A 199 8.79 -24.23 -23.47
CA VAL A 199 9.83 -23.67 -22.61
C VAL A 199 10.34 -24.74 -21.65
N ALA A 200 11.66 -24.91 -21.59
CA ALA A 200 12.32 -25.73 -20.59
C ALA A 200 12.84 -24.82 -19.46
N VAL A 201 12.48 -25.14 -18.22
CA VAL A 201 13.00 -24.50 -17.02
C VAL A 201 13.88 -25.50 -16.29
N VAL A 202 15.13 -25.15 -16.03
CA VAL A 202 16.08 -26.03 -15.30
C VAL A 202 16.14 -25.57 -13.85
N GLY A 203 15.76 -26.47 -12.93
CA GLY A 203 15.61 -26.24 -11.50
C GLY A 203 14.16 -25.96 -11.10
N GLY A 204 13.65 -26.75 -10.17
CA GLY A 204 12.34 -26.64 -9.53
C GLY A 204 12.36 -25.84 -8.22
N GLY A 205 13.35 -24.97 -8.02
CA GLY A 205 13.39 -24.03 -6.91
C GLY A 205 12.47 -22.80 -7.12
N PRO A 206 12.47 -21.83 -6.18
CA PRO A 206 11.57 -20.68 -6.23
C PRO A 206 11.59 -19.89 -7.53
N ALA A 207 12.78 -19.64 -8.08
CA ALA A 207 12.91 -18.91 -9.34
C ALA A 207 12.33 -19.68 -10.54
N GLY A 208 12.58 -21.00 -10.59
CA GLY A 208 12.06 -21.86 -11.66
C GLY A 208 10.55 -22.03 -11.60
N LEU A 209 10.02 -22.26 -10.40
CA LEU A 209 8.57 -22.33 -10.15
C LEU A 209 7.88 -21.02 -10.51
N ALA A 210 8.43 -19.87 -10.09
CA ALA A 210 7.87 -18.57 -10.43
C ALA A 210 7.89 -18.31 -11.95
N ALA A 211 9.00 -18.63 -12.63
CA ALA A 211 9.09 -18.52 -14.09
C ALA A 211 8.04 -19.40 -14.79
N ALA A 212 7.93 -20.66 -14.37
CA ALA A 212 6.96 -21.60 -14.94
C ALA A 212 5.52 -21.13 -14.73
N TYR A 213 5.19 -20.66 -13.52
CA TYR A 213 3.88 -20.10 -13.18
C TYR A 213 3.48 -18.98 -14.14
N PHE A 214 4.28 -17.92 -14.25
CA PHE A 214 3.95 -16.78 -15.11
C PHE A 214 3.99 -17.10 -16.61
N LEU A 215 4.90 -17.97 -17.05
CA LEU A 215 4.96 -18.40 -18.45
C LEU A 215 3.74 -19.25 -18.82
N SER A 216 3.20 -20.03 -17.88
CA SER A 216 1.98 -20.80 -18.10
C SER A 216 0.78 -19.87 -18.36
N PHE A 217 0.63 -18.78 -17.59
CA PHE A 217 -0.39 -17.75 -17.84
C PHE A 217 -0.25 -17.05 -19.19
N LYS A 218 0.97 -16.96 -19.72
CA LYS A 218 1.23 -16.45 -21.08
C LYS A 218 0.93 -17.43 -22.21
N GLY A 219 0.35 -18.59 -21.89
CA GLY A 219 -0.03 -19.60 -22.87
C GLY A 219 1.13 -20.45 -23.38
N HIS A 220 2.27 -20.49 -22.68
CA HIS A 220 3.39 -21.35 -23.04
C HIS A 220 3.23 -22.76 -22.45
N SER A 221 3.73 -23.77 -23.16
CA SER A 221 3.89 -25.12 -22.61
C SER A 221 5.23 -25.18 -21.90
N VAL A 222 5.22 -25.34 -20.57
CA VAL A 222 6.43 -25.29 -19.74
C VAL A 222 6.73 -26.67 -19.17
N THR A 223 7.99 -27.08 -19.23
CA THR A 223 8.49 -28.29 -18.55
C THR A 223 9.61 -27.91 -17.61
N ILE A 224 9.49 -28.31 -16.34
CA ILE A 224 10.52 -28.09 -15.32
C ILE A 224 11.36 -29.36 -15.22
N PHE A 225 12.69 -29.21 -15.27
CA PHE A 225 13.66 -30.27 -15.05
C PHE A 225 14.31 -30.05 -13.68
N GLU A 226 13.99 -30.91 -12.72
CA GLU A 226 14.57 -30.88 -11.36
C GLU A 226 15.52 -32.08 -11.19
N ALA A 227 16.65 -31.84 -10.52
CA ALA A 227 17.65 -32.86 -10.22
C ALA A 227 17.38 -33.59 -8.90
N ALA A 228 16.74 -32.91 -7.93
CA ALA A 228 16.29 -33.49 -6.68
C ALA A 228 15.06 -34.41 -6.89
N GLU A 229 14.73 -35.21 -5.87
CA GLU A 229 13.58 -36.12 -5.89
C GLU A 229 12.23 -35.37 -5.97
N ALA A 230 12.17 -34.13 -5.48
CA ALA A 230 10.97 -33.31 -5.48
C ALA A 230 11.29 -31.83 -5.78
N PRO A 231 10.37 -31.10 -6.43
CA PRO A 231 10.49 -29.65 -6.59
C PRO A 231 10.37 -28.91 -5.26
N GLY A 232 10.82 -27.66 -5.25
CA GLY A 232 10.80 -26.76 -4.09
C GLY A 232 12.16 -26.13 -3.80
N GLY A 233 13.27 -26.76 -4.24
CA GLY A 233 14.63 -26.24 -4.08
C GLY A 233 14.98 -25.95 -2.61
N MET A 234 15.64 -24.82 -2.33
CA MET A 234 16.08 -24.47 -0.98
C MET A 234 14.96 -24.47 0.09
N PRO A 235 13.74 -23.97 -0.18
CA PRO A 235 12.60 -24.16 0.73
C PRO A 235 12.35 -25.61 1.15
N ALA A 236 12.45 -26.57 0.24
CA ALA A 236 12.27 -28.00 0.55
C ALA A 236 13.51 -28.59 1.24
N LEU A 237 14.71 -28.20 0.81
CA LEU A 237 15.96 -28.86 1.17
C LEU A 237 16.64 -28.31 2.44
N SER A 238 16.37 -27.05 2.79
CA SER A 238 17.19 -26.33 3.79
C SER A 238 16.38 -25.65 4.89
N ILE A 239 15.10 -25.35 4.67
CA ILE A 239 14.29 -24.66 5.68
C ILE A 239 13.74 -25.71 6.67
N PRO A 240 13.97 -25.55 7.98
CA PRO A 240 13.44 -26.48 8.96
C PRO A 240 11.90 -26.54 8.95
N LYS A 241 11.34 -27.74 9.13
CA LYS A 241 9.88 -28.00 9.09
C LYS A 241 9.07 -27.20 10.10
N TYR A 242 9.66 -26.83 11.24
CA TYR A 242 8.99 -25.99 12.24
C TYR A 242 8.83 -24.53 11.78
N ARG A 243 9.66 -24.07 10.84
CA ARG A 243 9.59 -22.74 10.24
C ARG A 243 8.74 -22.75 8.98
N LEU A 244 8.85 -23.78 8.14
CA LEU A 244 8.03 -23.97 6.94
C LEU A 244 7.52 -25.42 6.89
N PRO A 245 6.22 -25.66 7.18
CA PRO A 245 5.65 -26.99 7.06
C PRO A 245 5.67 -27.47 5.60
N GLN A 246 6.04 -28.73 5.37
CA GLN A 246 6.17 -29.29 4.03
C GLN A 246 4.85 -29.21 3.23
N ALA A 247 3.72 -29.44 3.87
CA ALA A 247 2.40 -29.36 3.26
C ALA A 247 2.08 -27.95 2.69
N VAL A 248 2.65 -26.89 3.28
CA VAL A 248 2.48 -25.52 2.80
C VAL A 248 3.23 -25.31 1.47
N LEU A 249 4.44 -25.86 1.37
CA LEU A 249 5.22 -25.82 0.14
C LEU A 249 4.56 -26.66 -0.97
N GLU A 250 4.08 -27.85 -0.63
CA GLU A 250 3.37 -28.72 -1.56
C GLU A 250 2.07 -28.07 -2.07
N LYS A 251 1.35 -27.33 -1.23
CA LYS A 251 0.17 -26.55 -1.64
C LYS A 251 0.53 -25.53 -2.72
N ASP A 252 1.59 -24.75 -2.53
CA ASP A 252 2.03 -23.76 -3.52
C ASP A 252 2.53 -24.39 -4.83
N ILE A 253 3.18 -25.56 -4.76
CA ILE A 253 3.66 -26.28 -5.95
C ILE A 253 2.51 -26.89 -6.75
N ALA A 254 1.43 -27.29 -6.07
CA ALA A 254 0.27 -27.92 -6.69
C ALA A 254 -0.72 -26.90 -7.30
N ALA A 255 -0.65 -25.63 -6.90
CA ALA A 255 -1.48 -24.53 -7.37
C ALA A 255 -1.07 -24.05 -8.78
#